data_AF-A0A931CER8-F1
#
_entry.id   AF-A0A931CER8-F1
#
_cell.length_a   1.000
_cell.length_b   1.000
_cell.length_c   1.000
_cell.angle_alpha   90.00
_cell.angle_beta   90.00
_cell.angle_gamma   90.00
#
_symmetry.space_group_name_H-M   'P 1'
#
loop_
_entity.id
_entity.type
_entity.pdbx_description
1 polymer ?
#
loop_
_entity_poly.entity_id
_entity_poly.type
_entity_poly.pdbx_seq_one_letter_code
_entity_poly.pdbx_strand_id
1 'polypeptide(L)'
;MNAETLFAKALAGEDEAYLRAEAGLRESADAEVLESNLSADDPIARLMAHVMLDWADADPGFEGADRYLDVVEHWFADTIVRTPPVDGVVENLTAKFGGRLGEFLALRLVKVPTTPAWRAQVALSYLERHPTPAATDALIRYASLTSVPALQGAVARVVTKFRDPALARKVSAERDRLAREGRGLPSALTSLIA
;
A
#
# COMPACT_ATOMS: atom_id res chain seq x y z
N MET A 1 9.60 19.33 -14.73
CA MET A 1 10.13 17.98 -14.42
C MET A 1 9.27 17.02 -15.22
N ASN A 2 9.84 16.11 -16.02
CA ASN A 2 9.03 15.21 -16.85
C ASN A 2 8.44 14.06 -16.02
N ALA A 3 7.42 13.39 -16.56
CA ALA A 3 6.70 12.31 -15.87
C ALA A 3 7.61 11.12 -15.51
N GLU A 4 8.56 10.75 -16.38
CA GLU A 4 9.57 9.71 -16.08
C GLU A 4 10.38 10.02 -14.82
N THR A 5 10.87 11.26 -14.69
CA THR A 5 11.63 11.68 -13.51
C THR A 5 10.76 11.68 -12.26
N LEU A 6 9.49 12.08 -12.38
CA LEU A 6 8.55 12.05 -11.26
C LEU A 6 8.23 10.62 -10.83
N PHE A 7 8.08 9.70 -11.78
CA PHE A 7 7.84 8.28 -11.51
C PHE A 7 9.02 7.64 -10.80
N ALA A 8 10.24 7.85 -11.32
CA ALA A 8 11.46 7.37 -10.69
C ALA A 8 11.63 7.94 -9.27
N LYS A 9 11.31 9.23 -9.06
CA LYS A 9 11.34 9.85 -7.73
C LYS A 9 10.29 9.29 -6.77
N ALA A 10 9.07 9.07 -7.24
CA ALA A 10 8.03 8.44 -6.44
C ALA A 10 8.42 7.01 -6.06
N LEU A 11 8.95 6.23 -7.02
CA LEU A 11 9.39 4.87 -6.78
C LEU A 11 10.54 4.78 -5.76
N ALA A 12 11.51 5.71 -5.84
CA ALA A 12 12.67 5.72 -4.93
C ALA A 12 12.40 6.39 -3.58
N GLY A 13 11.45 7.32 -3.51
CA GLY A 13 11.15 8.10 -2.30
C GLY A 13 10.22 7.39 -1.33
N GLU A 14 10.21 7.81 -0.07
CA GLU A 14 9.25 7.37 0.95
C GLU A 14 8.63 8.60 1.61
N ASP A 15 7.50 8.40 2.30
CA ASP A 15 6.77 9.42 3.07
C ASP A 15 6.58 10.73 2.28
N GLU A 16 7.03 11.87 2.80
CA GLU A 16 6.87 13.18 2.14
C GLU A 16 7.52 13.24 0.75
N ALA A 17 8.66 12.56 0.55
CA ALA A 17 9.33 12.55 -0.75
C ALA A 17 8.49 11.80 -1.79
N TYR A 18 7.88 10.68 -1.39
CA TYR A 18 6.91 9.97 -2.22
C TYR A 18 5.68 10.82 -2.50
N LEU A 19 5.03 11.36 -1.46
CA LEU A 19 3.79 12.15 -1.58
C LEU A 19 3.96 13.35 -2.51
N ARG A 20 5.10 14.05 -2.44
CA ARG A 20 5.41 15.18 -3.31
C ARG A 20 5.60 14.74 -4.77
N ALA A 21 6.29 13.64 -5.02
CA ALA A 21 6.50 13.12 -6.36
C ALA A 21 5.20 12.59 -6.97
N GLU A 22 4.39 11.90 -6.17
CA GLU A 22 3.07 11.39 -6.54
C GLU A 22 2.10 12.52 -6.90
N ALA A 23 2.05 13.60 -6.10
CA ALA A 23 1.24 14.78 -6.44
C ALA A 23 1.64 15.36 -7.82
N GLY A 24 2.94 15.47 -8.09
CA GLY A 24 3.44 15.89 -9.40
C GLY A 24 3.09 14.93 -10.53
N LEU A 25 3.08 13.61 -10.29
CA LEU A 25 2.66 12.61 -11.27
C LEU A 25 1.18 12.78 -11.64
N ARG A 26 0.33 13.00 -10.65
CA ARG A 26 -1.12 13.21 -10.86
C ARG A 26 -1.39 14.47 -11.69
N GLU A 27 -0.62 15.53 -11.46
CA GLU A 27 -0.73 16.78 -12.23
C GLU A 27 -0.18 16.68 -13.66
N SER A 28 0.85 15.85 -13.87
CA SER A 28 1.51 15.72 -15.18
C SER A 28 0.96 14.61 -16.06
N ALA A 29 0.07 13.77 -15.53
CA ALA A 29 -0.67 12.66 -16.15
C ALA A 29 -0.17 12.27 -17.55
N ASP A 30 0.90 11.48 -17.59
CA ASP A 30 1.45 10.92 -18.82
C ASP A 30 1.16 9.41 -18.84
N ALA A 31 0.11 9.03 -19.57
CA ALA A 31 -0.33 7.64 -19.67
C ALA A 31 0.75 6.72 -20.24
N GLU A 32 1.59 7.20 -21.17
CA GLU A 32 2.64 6.38 -21.80
C GLU A 32 3.71 5.95 -20.78
N VAL A 33 4.10 6.87 -19.91
CA VAL A 33 5.04 6.57 -18.81
C VAL A 33 4.42 5.57 -17.83
N LEU A 34 3.14 5.71 -17.50
CA LEU A 34 2.48 4.79 -16.57
C LEU A 34 2.30 3.39 -17.19
N GLU A 35 1.81 3.31 -18.43
CA GLU A 35 1.59 2.06 -19.16
C GLU A 35 2.88 1.27 -19.36
N SER A 36 3.99 1.94 -19.70
CA SER A 36 5.30 1.29 -19.85
C SER A 36 5.79 0.65 -18.54
N ASN A 37 5.41 1.19 -17.38
CA ASN A 37 5.78 0.65 -16.07
C ASN A 37 4.88 -0.48 -15.56
N LEU A 38 3.79 -0.81 -16.25
CA LEU A 38 2.94 -1.98 -15.91
C LEU A 38 3.70 -3.32 -16.05
N SER A 39 4.78 -3.34 -16.84
CA SER A 39 5.65 -4.51 -17.04
C SER A 39 7.00 -4.40 -16.33
N ALA A 40 7.19 -3.41 -15.46
CA ALA A 40 8.45 -3.24 -14.72
C ALA A 40 8.79 -4.47 -13.88
N ASP A 41 10.07 -4.80 -13.69
CA ASP A 41 10.49 -5.95 -12.88
C ASP A 41 10.09 -5.79 -11.40
N ASP A 42 10.18 -4.56 -10.87
CA ASP A 42 9.79 -4.24 -9.50
C ASP A 42 8.24 -4.27 -9.35
N PRO A 43 7.69 -5.16 -8.51
CA PRO A 43 6.25 -5.21 -8.26
C PRO A 43 5.68 -3.89 -7.71
N ILE A 44 6.46 -3.11 -6.98
CA ILE A 44 5.98 -1.83 -6.43
C ILE A 44 5.85 -0.78 -7.55
N ALA A 45 6.74 -0.80 -8.54
CA ALA A 45 6.62 0.04 -9.73
C ALA A 45 5.35 -0.31 -10.52
N ARG A 46 5.10 -1.61 -10.74
CA ARG A 46 3.87 -2.06 -11.42
C ARG A 46 2.60 -1.62 -10.67
N LEU A 47 2.56 -1.84 -9.35
CA LEU A 47 1.43 -1.43 -8.51
C LEU A 47 1.23 0.09 -8.55
N MET A 48 2.30 0.88 -8.47
CA MET A 48 2.21 2.33 -8.54
C MET A 48 1.66 2.80 -9.89
N ALA A 49 2.10 2.21 -11.00
CA ALA A 49 1.55 2.49 -12.33
C ALA A 49 0.05 2.16 -12.41
N HIS A 50 -0.36 0.97 -11.95
CA HIS A 50 -1.77 0.58 -11.89
C HIS A 50 -2.61 1.58 -11.08
N VAL A 51 -2.18 1.92 -9.88
CA VAL A 51 -2.90 2.86 -9.00
C VAL A 51 -3.00 4.26 -9.62
N MET A 52 -1.96 4.74 -10.32
CA MET A 52 -2.00 6.04 -10.98
C MET A 52 -2.92 6.06 -12.20
N LEU A 53 -2.96 4.98 -12.99
CA LEU A 53 -3.90 4.85 -14.11
C LEU A 53 -5.35 4.77 -13.62
N ASP A 54 -5.60 3.91 -12.62
CA ASP A 54 -6.92 3.80 -11.98
C ASP A 54 -7.38 5.12 -11.38
N TRP A 55 -6.45 5.92 -10.84
CA TRP A 55 -6.74 7.24 -10.31
C TRP A 55 -7.14 8.23 -11.42
N ALA A 56 -6.47 8.21 -12.57
CA ALA A 56 -6.80 9.07 -13.71
C ALA A 56 -8.20 8.76 -14.28
N ASP A 57 -8.62 7.50 -14.23
CA ASP A 57 -9.93 7.04 -14.71
C ASP A 57 -11.05 7.12 -13.64
N ALA A 58 -10.72 7.44 -12.38
CA ALA A 58 -11.67 7.41 -11.28
C ALA A 58 -12.45 8.72 -11.10
N ASP A 59 -13.78 8.63 -11.10
CA ASP A 59 -14.69 9.66 -10.57
C ASP A 59 -15.53 9.11 -9.39
N PRO A 60 -15.42 9.67 -8.16
CA PRO A 60 -14.36 10.58 -7.71
C PRO A 60 -13.03 9.84 -7.53
N GLY A 61 -11.91 10.55 -7.74
CA GLY A 61 -10.57 10.02 -7.48
C GLY A 61 -10.33 9.65 -6.01
N PHE A 62 -9.20 8.99 -5.74
CA PHE A 62 -8.87 8.49 -4.39
C PHE A 62 -8.48 9.57 -3.37
N GLU A 63 -8.43 10.85 -3.76
CA GLU A 63 -8.17 11.97 -2.84
C GLU A 63 -9.15 12.02 -1.67
N GLY A 64 -10.39 11.57 -1.90
CA GLY A 64 -11.41 11.52 -0.87
C GLY A 64 -11.10 10.53 0.25
N ALA A 65 -10.22 9.53 0.02
CA ALA A 65 -9.83 8.54 1.02
C ALA A 65 -8.75 9.10 1.94
N ASP A 66 -7.66 9.67 1.40
CA ASP A 66 -6.61 10.31 2.20
C ASP A 66 -7.20 11.45 3.05
N ARG A 67 -7.99 12.34 2.43
CA ARG A 67 -8.66 13.44 3.14
C ARG A 67 -9.57 12.94 4.25
N TYR A 68 -10.28 11.83 4.03
CA TYR A 68 -11.13 11.25 5.07
C TYR A 68 -10.31 10.73 6.25
N LEU A 69 -9.19 10.04 6.00
CA LEU A 69 -8.30 9.56 7.06
C LEU A 69 -7.69 10.72 7.86
N ASP A 70 -7.31 11.81 7.20
CA ASP A 70 -6.80 13.02 7.86
C ASP A 70 -7.86 13.67 8.77
N VAL A 71 -9.09 13.80 8.29
CA VAL A 71 -10.22 14.34 9.07
C VAL A 71 -10.51 13.47 10.28
N VAL A 72 -10.54 12.15 10.11
CA VAL A 72 -10.76 11.19 11.19
C VAL A 72 -9.65 11.27 12.23
N GLU A 73 -8.38 11.39 11.80
CA GLU A 73 -7.27 11.58 12.73
C GLU A 73 -7.44 12.85 13.56
N HIS A 74 -7.76 13.96 12.89
CA HIS A 74 -7.96 15.24 13.53
C HIS A 74 -9.10 15.19 14.57
N TRP A 75 -10.23 14.56 14.25
CA TRP A 75 -11.35 14.44 15.18
C TRP A 75 -11.04 13.63 16.43
N PHE A 76 -10.17 12.62 16.31
CA PHE A 76 -9.83 11.77 17.45
C PHE A 76 -8.63 12.28 18.25
N ALA A 77 -7.76 13.12 17.68
CA ALA A 77 -6.55 13.63 18.32
C ALA A 77 -6.81 14.25 19.70
N ASP A 78 -7.93 14.98 19.85
CA ASP A 78 -8.29 15.68 21.08
C ASP A 78 -9.23 14.88 22.01
N THR A 79 -9.53 13.63 21.66
CA THR A 79 -10.41 12.75 22.46
C THR A 79 -9.62 11.95 23.50
N ILE A 80 -10.32 11.37 24.49
CA ILE A 80 -9.70 10.44 25.46
C ILE A 80 -9.17 9.18 24.75
N VAL A 81 -9.89 8.69 23.73
CA VAL A 81 -9.54 7.45 23.02
C VAL A 81 -8.33 7.65 22.11
N ARG A 82 -8.13 8.86 21.56
CA ARG A 82 -7.01 9.30 20.69
C ARG A 82 -6.81 8.52 19.39
N THR A 83 -7.39 7.34 19.27
CA THR A 83 -7.28 6.43 18.13
C THR A 83 -8.66 6.22 17.53
N PRO A 84 -8.83 6.45 16.23
CA PRO A 84 -10.10 6.17 15.55
C PRO A 84 -10.51 4.69 15.63
N PRO A 85 -11.81 4.38 15.68
CA PRO A 85 -12.31 3.01 15.63
C PRO A 85 -12.11 2.42 14.23
N VAL A 86 -11.18 1.47 14.10
CA VAL A 86 -10.79 0.86 12.81
C VAL A 86 -11.99 0.35 12.01
N ASP A 87 -12.89 -0.40 12.64
CA ASP A 87 -14.04 -1.01 11.95
C ASP A 87 -14.96 0.04 11.32
N GLY A 88 -15.28 1.11 12.06
CA GLY A 88 -16.12 2.20 11.56
C GLY A 88 -15.46 2.97 10.40
N VAL A 89 -14.14 3.13 10.44
CA VAL A 89 -13.38 3.74 9.34
C VAL A 89 -13.42 2.84 8.10
N VAL A 90 -13.20 1.54 8.26
CA VAL A 90 -13.23 0.56 7.16
C VAL A 90 -14.62 0.45 6.55
N GLU A 91 -15.68 0.47 7.35
CA GLU A 91 -17.07 0.50 6.89
C GLU A 91 -17.36 1.74 6.04
N ASN A 92 -16.91 2.92 6.49
CA ASN A 92 -17.09 4.16 5.74
C ASN A 92 -16.35 4.13 4.40
N LEU A 93 -15.08 3.69 4.40
CA LEU A 93 -14.28 3.53 3.18
C LEU A 93 -14.94 2.52 2.23
N THR A 94 -15.44 1.40 2.75
CA THR A 94 -16.13 0.39 1.95
C THR A 94 -17.41 0.94 1.33
N ALA A 95 -18.22 1.67 2.10
CA ALA A 95 -19.46 2.25 1.61
C ALA A 95 -19.22 3.28 0.49
N LYS A 96 -18.12 4.05 0.59
CA LYS A 96 -17.81 5.11 -0.37
C LYS A 96 -17.07 4.64 -1.62
N PHE A 97 -16.16 3.68 -1.48
CA PHE A 97 -15.25 3.29 -2.56
C PHE A 97 -15.36 1.82 -2.99
N GLY A 98 -16.23 1.03 -2.37
CA GLY A 98 -16.35 -0.40 -2.65
C GLY A 98 -15.05 -1.13 -2.31
N GLY A 99 -14.51 -1.91 -3.25
CA GLY A 99 -13.19 -2.55 -3.15
C GLY A 99 -12.06 -1.81 -3.89
N ARG A 100 -12.34 -0.66 -4.51
CA ARG A 100 -11.42 0.04 -5.42
C ARG A 100 -10.18 0.63 -4.72
N LEU A 101 -10.21 0.79 -3.39
CA LEU A 101 -9.07 1.35 -2.65
C LEU A 101 -7.99 0.32 -2.31
N GLY A 102 -8.19 -0.98 -2.58
CA GLY A 102 -7.28 -2.02 -2.11
C GLY A 102 -5.83 -1.77 -2.51
N GLU A 103 -5.58 -1.63 -3.82
CA GLU A 103 -4.25 -1.39 -4.37
C GLU A 103 -3.65 -0.07 -3.90
N PHE A 104 -4.46 0.99 -3.85
CA PHE A 104 -4.05 2.29 -3.34
C PHE A 104 -3.58 2.22 -1.87
N LEU A 105 -4.35 1.56 -0.99
CA LEU A 105 -4.00 1.39 0.41
C LEU A 105 -2.77 0.51 0.60
N ALA A 106 -2.62 -0.55 -0.22
CA ALA A 106 -1.43 -1.39 -0.22
C ALA A 106 -0.18 -0.61 -0.64
N LEU A 107 -0.29 0.26 -1.64
CA LEU A 107 0.79 1.14 -2.07
C LEU A 107 1.16 2.13 -0.96
N ARG A 108 0.18 2.76 -0.30
CA ARG A 108 0.39 3.66 0.84
C ARG A 108 1.15 2.98 1.98
N LEU A 109 0.84 1.73 2.32
CA LEU A 109 1.58 0.97 3.35
C LEU A 109 3.08 0.88 3.05
N VAL A 110 3.45 0.63 1.79
CA VAL A 110 4.86 0.50 1.39
C VAL A 110 5.54 1.86 1.28
N LYS A 111 4.85 2.85 0.72
CA LYS A 111 5.44 4.14 0.34
C LYS A 111 5.37 5.20 1.44
N VAL A 112 4.52 5.02 2.45
CA VAL A 112 4.39 5.88 3.62
C VAL A 112 4.51 5.03 4.89
N PRO A 113 5.68 4.38 5.12
CA PRO A 113 5.84 3.42 6.20
C PRO A 113 5.76 4.06 7.60
N THR A 114 5.94 5.38 7.72
CA THR A 114 5.84 6.11 8.99
C THR A 114 4.41 6.42 9.43
N THR A 115 3.41 5.97 8.65
CA THR A 115 2.00 6.20 8.97
C THR A 115 1.64 5.66 10.37
N PRO A 116 0.75 6.33 11.12
CA PRO A 116 0.28 5.84 12.41
C PRO A 116 -0.23 4.40 12.34
N ALA A 117 0.04 3.60 13.37
CA ALA A 117 -0.31 2.18 13.39
C ALA A 117 -1.80 1.90 13.13
N TRP A 118 -2.70 2.80 13.53
CA TRP A 118 -4.13 2.67 13.28
C TRP A 118 -4.48 2.82 11.79
N ARG A 119 -3.78 3.69 11.02
CA ARG A 119 -3.96 3.81 9.57
C ARG A 119 -3.50 2.54 8.87
N ALA A 120 -2.37 1.99 9.30
CA ALA A 120 -1.90 0.69 8.78
C ALA A 120 -2.93 -0.42 9.08
N GLN A 121 -3.50 -0.44 10.28
CA GLN A 121 -4.54 -1.40 10.66
C GLN A 121 -5.82 -1.22 9.82
N VAL A 122 -6.25 0.02 9.53
CA VAL A 122 -7.36 0.30 8.61
C VAL A 122 -7.08 -0.24 7.22
N ALA A 123 -5.89 0.01 6.66
CA ALA A 123 -5.52 -0.50 5.34
C ALA A 123 -5.55 -2.04 5.30
N LEU A 124 -4.97 -2.70 6.31
CA LEU A 124 -4.95 -4.16 6.42
C LEU A 124 -6.35 -4.74 6.59
N SER A 125 -7.18 -4.17 7.47
CA SER A 125 -8.57 -4.60 7.68
C SER A 125 -9.44 -4.37 6.44
N TYR A 126 -9.23 -3.28 5.71
CA TYR A 126 -9.90 -3.03 4.43
C TYR A 126 -9.51 -4.09 3.37
N LEU A 127 -8.21 -4.36 3.22
CA LEU A 127 -7.70 -5.39 2.31
C LEU A 127 -8.16 -6.80 2.70
N GLU A 128 -8.32 -7.07 3.99
CA GLU A 128 -8.89 -8.33 4.49
C GLU A 128 -10.33 -8.54 4.02
N ARG A 129 -11.11 -7.46 3.92
CA ARG A 129 -12.50 -7.44 3.45
C ARG A 129 -12.61 -7.43 1.93
N HIS A 130 -11.63 -6.83 1.24
CA HIS A 130 -11.57 -6.70 -0.21
C HIS A 130 -10.27 -7.33 -0.77
N PRO A 131 -10.16 -8.67 -0.80
CA PRO A 131 -8.95 -9.35 -1.23
C PRO A 131 -8.53 -8.95 -2.65
N THR A 132 -7.27 -8.54 -2.79
CA THR A 132 -6.73 -8.05 -4.06
C THR A 132 -5.36 -8.67 -4.31
N PRO A 133 -5.26 -9.81 -5.06
CA PRO A 133 -3.99 -10.52 -5.25
C PRO A 133 -2.84 -9.69 -5.87
N ALA A 134 -3.16 -8.61 -6.60
CA ALA A 134 -2.17 -7.65 -7.08
C ALA A 134 -1.43 -6.92 -5.94
N ALA A 135 -2.07 -6.74 -4.78
CA ALA A 135 -1.48 -6.12 -3.60
C ALA A 135 -0.57 -7.06 -2.78
N THR A 136 -0.49 -8.36 -3.09
CA THR A 136 0.30 -9.34 -2.31
C THR A 136 1.76 -8.92 -2.16
N ASP A 137 2.41 -8.49 -3.26
CA ASP A 137 3.82 -8.09 -3.23
C ASP A 137 4.04 -6.86 -2.35
N ALA A 138 3.13 -5.89 -2.39
CA ALA A 138 3.18 -4.70 -1.54
C ALA A 138 2.98 -5.05 -0.07
N LEU A 139 2.05 -5.95 0.26
CA LEU A 139 1.88 -6.41 1.64
C LEU A 139 3.11 -7.15 2.17
N ILE A 140 3.69 -8.04 1.35
CA ILE A 140 4.95 -8.73 1.67
C ILE A 140 6.08 -7.71 1.90
N ARG A 141 6.22 -6.73 1.01
CA ARG A 141 7.21 -5.65 1.15
C ARG A 141 6.97 -4.86 2.44
N TYR A 142 5.74 -4.45 2.72
CA TYR A 142 5.40 -3.71 3.94
C TYR A 142 5.78 -4.48 5.21
N ALA A 143 5.45 -5.77 5.30
CA ALA A 143 5.84 -6.61 6.44
C ALA A 143 7.36 -6.71 6.63
N SER A 144 8.15 -6.61 5.54
CA SER A 144 9.61 -6.53 5.62
C SER A 144 10.14 -5.16 6.09
N LEU A 145 9.37 -4.09 5.89
CA LEU A 145 9.75 -2.72 6.26
C LEU A 145 9.37 -2.41 7.70
N THR A 146 8.19 -2.83 8.15
CA THR A 146 7.73 -2.57 9.52
C THR A 146 8.50 -3.42 10.53
N SER A 147 8.87 -2.81 11.65
CA SER A 147 9.44 -3.49 12.81
C SER A 147 8.38 -3.96 13.82
N VAL A 148 7.09 -3.67 13.58
CA VAL A 148 5.99 -3.97 14.50
C VAL A 148 5.47 -5.40 14.26
N PRO A 149 5.71 -6.37 15.16
CA PRO A 149 5.35 -7.77 14.91
C PRO A 149 3.85 -8.00 14.74
N ALA A 150 3.01 -7.22 15.43
CA ALA A 150 1.57 -7.29 15.31
C ALA A 150 1.09 -6.97 13.88
N LEU A 151 1.70 -5.98 13.22
CA LEU A 151 1.40 -5.61 11.84
C LEU A 151 1.93 -6.65 10.85
N GLN A 152 3.11 -7.22 11.10
CA GLN A 152 3.62 -8.35 10.31
C GLN A 152 2.68 -9.56 10.37
N GLY A 153 2.17 -9.89 11.56
CA GLY A 153 1.18 -10.95 11.74
C GLY A 153 -0.17 -10.64 11.08
N ALA A 154 -0.61 -9.37 11.09
CA ALA A 154 -1.81 -8.95 10.39
C ALA A 154 -1.66 -9.08 8.87
N VAL A 155 -0.51 -8.67 8.30
CA VAL A 155 -0.18 -8.90 6.89
C VAL A 155 -0.27 -10.39 6.53
N ALA A 156 0.34 -11.27 7.31
CA ALA A 156 0.30 -12.71 7.02
C ALA A 156 -1.13 -13.25 6.94
N ARG A 157 -2.02 -12.81 7.85
CA ARG A 157 -3.46 -13.19 7.81
C ARG A 157 -4.15 -12.68 6.56
N VAL A 158 -3.92 -11.42 6.19
CA VAL A 158 -4.51 -10.79 4.99
C VAL A 158 -4.03 -11.52 3.72
N VAL A 159 -2.72 -11.72 3.58
CA VAL A 159 -2.12 -12.40 2.42
C VAL A 159 -2.63 -13.84 2.29
N THR A 160 -2.81 -14.56 3.40
CA THR A 160 -3.39 -15.92 3.37
C THR A 160 -4.81 -15.92 2.78
N LYS A 161 -5.62 -14.89 3.06
CA LYS A 161 -6.98 -14.77 2.52
C LYS A 161 -7.01 -14.46 1.02
N PHE A 162 -5.96 -13.87 0.46
CA PHE A 162 -5.91 -13.55 -0.97
C PHE A 162 -5.84 -14.80 -1.85
N ARG A 163 -5.37 -15.93 -1.29
CA ARG A 163 -5.19 -17.20 -2.02
C ARG A 163 -4.39 -17.01 -3.31
N ASP A 164 -3.37 -16.16 -3.27
CA ASP A 164 -2.51 -15.86 -4.41
C ASP A 164 -1.72 -17.12 -4.82
N PRO A 165 -1.96 -17.68 -6.02
CA PRO A 165 -1.27 -18.91 -6.45
C PRO A 165 0.25 -18.70 -6.64
N ALA A 166 0.69 -17.45 -6.77
CA ALA A 166 2.10 -17.08 -6.88
C ALA A 166 2.75 -16.76 -5.52
N LEU A 167 2.04 -16.92 -4.39
CA LEU A 167 2.51 -16.51 -3.06
C LEU A 167 3.92 -17.02 -2.73
N ALA A 168 4.18 -18.32 -2.90
CA ALA A 168 5.47 -18.91 -2.57
C ALA A 168 6.64 -18.30 -3.36
N ARG A 169 6.40 -17.98 -4.64
CA ARG A 169 7.37 -17.30 -5.50
C ARG A 169 7.58 -15.84 -5.06
N LYS A 170 6.52 -15.12 -4.70
CA LYS A 170 6.60 -13.72 -4.24
C LYS A 170 7.36 -13.60 -2.91
N VAL A 171 7.07 -14.50 -1.95
CA VAL A 171 7.80 -14.55 -0.67
C VAL A 171 9.28 -14.89 -0.89
N SER A 172 9.58 -15.83 -1.79
CA SER A 172 10.97 -16.16 -2.15
C SER A 172 11.71 -14.98 -2.79
N ALA A 173 11.07 -14.27 -3.73
CA ALA A 173 11.65 -13.08 -4.35
C ALA A 173 11.97 -11.99 -3.32
N GLU A 174 11.09 -11.78 -2.33
CA GLU A 174 11.34 -10.83 -1.25
C GLU A 174 12.47 -11.29 -0.33
N ARG A 175 12.55 -12.58 -0.03
CA ARG A 175 13.69 -13.15 0.72
C ARG A 175 15.01 -12.88 0.01
N ASP A 176 15.09 -13.11 -1.29
CA ASP A 176 16.30 -12.90 -2.09
C ASP A 176 16.68 -11.41 -2.14
N ARG A 177 15.70 -10.51 -2.17
CA ARG A 177 15.94 -9.07 -2.03
C ARG A 177 16.54 -8.73 -0.67
N LEU A 178 15.92 -9.17 0.41
CA LEU A 178 16.40 -8.90 1.77
C LEU A 178 17.79 -9.50 2.00
N ALA A 179 18.08 -10.69 1.46
CA ALA A 179 19.39 -11.32 1.56
C ALA A 179 20.49 -10.47 0.90
N ARG A 180 20.22 -9.84 -0.26
CA ARG A 180 21.14 -8.87 -0.90
C ARG A 180 21.40 -7.63 -0.04
N GLU A 181 20.47 -7.30 0.86
CA GLU A 181 20.58 -6.21 1.82
C GLU A 181 21.15 -6.68 3.19
N GLY A 182 21.53 -7.96 3.32
CA GLY A 182 22.02 -8.53 4.58
C GLY A 182 20.93 -8.71 5.65
N ARG A 183 19.65 -8.74 5.26
CA ARG A 183 18.48 -8.84 6.14
C ARG A 183 17.81 -10.19 6.01
N GLY A 184 17.18 -10.64 7.11
CA GLY A 184 16.36 -11.85 7.13
C GLY A 184 14.89 -11.56 6.82
N LEU A 185 14.20 -12.55 6.25
CA LEU A 185 12.75 -12.51 6.09
C LEU A 185 12.06 -12.59 7.48
N PRO A 186 11.10 -11.72 7.80
CA PRO A 186 10.32 -11.83 9.04
C PRO A 186 9.68 -13.21 9.23
N SER A 187 9.60 -13.67 10.47
CA SER A 187 9.03 -14.98 10.80
C SER A 187 7.58 -15.13 10.33
N ALA A 188 6.78 -14.07 10.45
CA ALA A 188 5.39 -14.03 9.98
C ALA A 188 5.26 -14.27 8.46
N LEU A 189 6.25 -13.87 7.65
CA LEU A 189 6.27 -14.15 6.22
C LEU A 189 6.84 -15.54 5.92
N THR A 190 7.77 -16.02 6.76
CA THR A 190 8.33 -17.37 6.62
C THR A 190 7.23 -18.43 6.80
N SER A 191 6.28 -18.23 7.72
CA SER A 191 5.15 -19.14 7.94
C SER A 191 4.16 -19.19 6.77
N LEU A 192 4.21 -18.26 5.81
CA LEU A 192 3.30 -18.28 4.66
C LEU A 192 3.67 -19.36 3.62
N ILE A 193 4.87 -19.91 3.71
CA ILE A 193 5.39 -20.90 2.75
C ILE A 193 5.89 -22.19 3.42
N ALA A 194 5.61 -22.33 4.72
CA ALA A 194 5.87 -23.54 5.49
C ALA A 194 4.67 -24.49 5.39
#